data_AF-A0AA37GFT2-F1
#
_entry.id   AF-A0AA37GFT2-F1
#
_cell.length_a   1.000
_cell.length_b   1.000
_cell.length_c   1.000
_cell.angle_alpha   90.00
_cell.angle_beta   90.00
_cell.angle_gamma   90.00
#
_symmetry.space_group_name_H-M   'P 1'
#
loop_
_entity.id
_entity.type
_entity.pdbx_description
1 polymer ?
#
loop_
_entity_poly.entity_id
_entity_poly.type
_entity_poly.pdbx_seq_one_letter_code
_entity_poly.pdbx_strand_id
1 'polypeptide(L)'
;MRTQSHTIAPLSEPVENRYFSKFGITDALSIESAAWVAKFINGVLSRVAAVDPRTPVMFQGGFRPKTFWSSCFAADSNLVFDAHHYYFAGRPTTSDNLPTFMCEDAKDSIGDGKFPVFVGEWSIQAVSNSVLASRPDQELEQPTLRLVQA
;
A
#
# COMPACT_ATOMS: atom_id res chain seq x y z
N MET A 1 -8.51 -16.41 26.08
CA MET A 1 -7.20 -16.79 25.50
C MET A 1 -7.43 -17.15 24.03
N ARG A 2 -6.79 -16.61 23.00
CA ARG A 2 -5.76 -15.56 22.85
C ARG A 2 -6.39 -14.40 22.05
N THR A 3 -6.45 -13.19 22.60
CA THR A 3 -6.80 -11.98 21.83
C THR A 3 -5.52 -11.35 21.30
N GLN A 4 -4.93 -11.98 20.29
CA GLN A 4 -4.02 -11.27 19.42
C GLN A 4 -4.84 -10.79 18.22
N SER A 5 -4.95 -9.48 18.06
CA SER A 5 -5.56 -8.86 16.90
C SER A 5 -4.58 -8.99 15.74
N HIS A 6 -5.02 -9.59 14.63
CA HIS A 6 -4.21 -9.78 13.44
C HIS A 6 -4.97 -9.32 12.20
N THR A 7 -4.22 -8.98 11.17
CA THR A 7 -4.69 -8.75 9.81
C THR A 7 -4.03 -9.76 8.90
N ILE A 8 -4.74 -10.29 7.91
CA ILE A 8 -4.19 -11.27 6.96
C ILE A 8 -3.85 -10.55 5.65
N ALA A 9 -2.57 -10.54 5.28
CA ALA A 9 -2.09 -10.15 3.96
C ALA A 9 -1.81 -11.42 3.12
N PRO A 10 -2.71 -11.84 2.22
CA PRO A 10 -2.63 -13.15 1.58
C PRO A 10 -1.73 -13.18 0.34
N LEU A 11 -1.29 -12.01 -0.14
CA LEU A 11 -0.53 -11.82 -1.37
C LEU A 11 0.28 -10.52 -1.24
N SER A 12 1.52 -10.53 -1.72
CA SER A 12 2.38 -9.35 -1.78
C SER A 12 2.94 -9.17 -3.19
N GLU A 13 2.92 -7.93 -3.67
CA GLU A 13 3.44 -7.44 -4.95
C GLU A 13 3.20 -8.39 -6.13
N PRO A 14 1.93 -8.75 -6.42
CA PRO A 14 1.63 -9.63 -7.53
C PRO A 14 2.05 -8.99 -8.85
N VAL A 15 2.88 -9.74 -9.58
CA VAL A 15 3.38 -9.40 -10.91
C VAL A 15 3.39 -10.66 -11.76
N GLU A 16 3.12 -10.53 -13.06
CA GLU A 16 3.39 -11.60 -14.03
C GLU A 16 4.38 -11.17 -15.12
N ASN A 17 4.64 -9.87 -15.26
CA ASN A 17 5.58 -9.37 -16.24
C ASN A 17 7.02 -9.76 -15.86
N ARG A 18 7.72 -10.44 -16.77
CA ARG A 18 9.07 -10.96 -16.53
C ARG A 18 10.17 -9.90 -16.69
N TYR A 19 9.84 -8.72 -17.22
CA TYR A 19 10.81 -7.63 -17.35
C TYR A 19 10.87 -6.83 -16.05
N PHE A 20 11.99 -6.94 -15.34
CA PHE A 20 12.19 -6.21 -14.08
C PHE A 20 12.08 -4.68 -14.23
N SER A 21 12.33 -4.15 -15.43
CA SER A 21 12.11 -2.72 -15.76
C SER A 21 10.66 -2.27 -15.64
N LYS A 22 9.71 -3.21 -15.51
CA LYS A 22 8.28 -2.93 -15.29
C LYS A 22 7.87 -3.06 -13.83
N PHE A 23 8.75 -3.54 -12.95
CA PHE A 23 8.49 -3.61 -11.52
C PHE A 23 8.34 -2.19 -10.94
N GLY A 24 7.45 -2.02 -9.96
CA GLY A 24 7.16 -0.70 -9.39
C GLY A 24 6.18 0.17 -10.19
N ILE A 25 5.71 -0.28 -11.36
CA ILE A 25 4.72 0.44 -12.18
C ILE A 25 3.56 -0.45 -12.61
N THR A 26 2.51 0.17 -13.14
CA THR A 26 1.26 -0.52 -13.53
C THR A 26 1.45 -1.65 -14.54
N ASP A 27 2.51 -1.59 -15.36
CA ASP A 27 2.85 -2.59 -16.38
C ASP A 27 3.38 -3.92 -15.80
N ALA A 28 3.65 -3.97 -14.49
CA ALA A 28 4.08 -5.20 -13.82
C ALA A 28 2.98 -6.28 -13.82
N LEU A 29 1.70 -5.84 -13.90
CA LEU A 29 0.53 -6.69 -13.82
C LEU A 29 -0.51 -6.32 -14.89
N SER A 30 -0.82 -7.23 -15.82
CA SER A 30 -1.83 -7.10 -16.88
C SER A 30 -3.25 -7.05 -16.32
N ILE A 31 -4.21 -6.66 -17.16
CA ILE A 31 -5.63 -6.57 -16.78
C ILE A 31 -6.20 -7.97 -16.49
N GLU A 32 -5.84 -8.97 -17.29
CA GLU A 32 -6.29 -10.35 -17.14
C GLU A 32 -5.76 -10.95 -15.83
N SER A 33 -4.48 -10.73 -15.54
CA SER A 33 -3.86 -11.19 -14.29
C SER A 33 -4.42 -10.44 -13.09
N ALA A 34 -4.70 -9.14 -13.23
CA ALA A 34 -5.38 -8.37 -12.21
C ALA A 34 -6.80 -8.88 -11.92
N ALA A 35 -7.56 -9.26 -12.94
CA ALA A 35 -8.88 -9.87 -12.75
C ALA A 35 -8.80 -11.19 -11.98
N TRP A 36 -7.76 -12.00 -12.24
CA TRP A 36 -7.50 -13.21 -11.47
C TRP A 36 -7.14 -12.90 -10.00
N VAL A 37 -6.29 -11.90 -9.76
CA VAL A 37 -5.96 -11.43 -8.40
C VAL A 37 -7.21 -10.95 -7.66
N ALA A 38 -8.07 -10.14 -8.29
CA ALA A 38 -9.33 -9.69 -7.69
C ALA A 38 -10.26 -10.86 -7.33
N LYS A 39 -10.33 -11.88 -8.20
CA LYS A 39 -11.07 -13.12 -7.91
C LYS A 39 -10.49 -13.87 -6.71
N PHE A 40 -9.16 -13.99 -6.64
CA PHE A 40 -8.47 -14.62 -5.52
C PHE A 40 -8.78 -13.89 -4.19
N ILE A 41 -8.67 -12.55 -4.16
CA ILE A 41 -8.95 -11.76 -2.95
C ILE A 41 -10.42 -11.85 -2.53
N ASN A 42 -11.38 -11.84 -3.46
CA ASN A 42 -12.80 -12.08 -3.12
C ASN A 42 -13.02 -13.48 -2.49
N GLY A 43 -12.28 -14.49 -2.96
CA GLY A 43 -12.27 -15.82 -2.36
C GLY A 43 -11.68 -15.83 -0.94
N VAL A 44 -10.60 -15.08 -0.71
CA VAL A 44 -10.00 -14.90 0.63
C VAL A 44 -10.98 -14.20 1.56
N LEU A 45 -11.58 -13.09 1.14
CA LEU A 45 -12.59 -12.36 1.92
C LEU A 45 -13.73 -13.29 2.34
N SER A 46 -14.25 -14.10 1.40
CA SER A 46 -15.30 -15.08 1.68
C SER A 46 -14.84 -16.15 2.68
N ARG A 47 -13.62 -16.66 2.56
CA ARG A 47 -13.07 -17.66 3.50
C ARG A 47 -12.85 -17.08 4.89
N VAL A 48 -12.28 -15.88 4.99
CA VAL A 48 -12.03 -15.20 6.27
C VAL A 48 -13.35 -14.89 6.96
N ALA A 49 -14.34 -14.34 6.23
CA ALA A 49 -15.67 -14.06 6.78
C ALA A 49 -16.37 -15.32 7.32
N ALA A 50 -16.18 -16.48 6.68
CA ALA A 50 -16.73 -17.74 7.15
C ALA A 50 -16.05 -18.30 8.42
N VAL A 51 -14.81 -17.89 8.72
CA VAL A 51 -14.03 -18.37 9.88
C VAL A 51 -14.08 -17.38 11.03
N ASP A 52 -13.72 -16.11 10.76
CA ASP A 52 -13.82 -15.00 11.69
C ASP A 52 -13.97 -13.67 10.92
N PRO A 53 -15.19 -13.13 10.77
CA PRO A 53 -15.45 -11.91 10.00
C PRO A 53 -14.83 -10.64 10.61
N ARG A 54 -14.33 -10.72 11.85
CA ARG A 54 -13.64 -9.60 12.49
C ARG A 54 -12.21 -9.42 11.99
N THR A 55 -11.62 -10.45 11.39
CA THR A 55 -10.23 -10.40 10.89
C THR A 55 -10.18 -9.62 9.57
N PRO A 56 -9.49 -8.48 9.49
CA PRO A 56 -9.37 -7.74 8.24
C PRO A 56 -8.47 -8.47 7.24
N VAL A 57 -8.78 -8.31 5.96
CA VAL A 57 -7.89 -8.69 4.86
C VAL A 57 -7.13 -7.45 4.39
N MET A 58 -5.81 -7.55 4.33
CA MET A 58 -4.93 -6.52 3.76
C MET A 58 -4.55 -6.92 2.34
N PHE A 59 -4.88 -6.07 1.38
CA PHE A 59 -4.63 -6.35 -0.04
C PHE A 59 -3.57 -5.42 -0.61
N GLN A 60 -2.41 -6.00 -0.88
CA GLN A 60 -1.35 -5.40 -1.70
C GLN A 60 -1.67 -5.68 -3.17
N GLY A 61 -2.09 -4.64 -3.89
CA GLY A 61 -2.63 -4.71 -5.26
C GLY A 61 -1.57 -4.58 -6.37
N GLY A 62 -0.34 -5.03 -6.12
CA GLY A 62 0.81 -4.76 -6.97
C GLY A 62 1.13 -3.27 -7.00
N PHE A 63 1.39 -2.73 -8.19
CA PHE A 63 1.75 -1.32 -8.39
C PHE A 63 0.67 -0.54 -9.14
N ARG A 64 -0.58 -1.01 -9.06
CA ARG A 64 -1.76 -0.31 -9.60
C ARG A 64 -2.39 0.56 -8.53
N PRO A 65 -2.89 1.76 -8.88
CA PRO A 65 -3.55 2.63 -7.91
C PRO A 65 -4.80 1.96 -7.36
N LYS A 66 -5.16 2.22 -6.10
CA LYS A 66 -6.34 1.58 -5.49
C LYS A 66 -7.64 1.86 -6.23
N THR A 67 -7.74 2.99 -6.91
CA THR A 67 -8.92 3.37 -7.72
C THR A 67 -9.19 2.37 -8.84
N PHE A 68 -8.16 1.66 -9.33
CA PHE A 68 -8.31 0.54 -10.25
C PHE A 68 -9.00 -0.67 -9.60
N TRP A 69 -8.69 -0.94 -8.33
CA TRP A 69 -9.18 -2.11 -7.58
C TRP A 69 -10.52 -1.89 -6.87
N SER A 70 -10.84 -0.64 -6.54
CA SER A 70 -11.95 -0.27 -5.67
C SER A 70 -13.31 -0.83 -6.11
N SER A 71 -13.58 -0.84 -7.43
CA SER A 71 -14.83 -1.36 -7.99
C SER A 71 -14.94 -2.88 -7.94
N CYS A 72 -13.84 -3.61 -7.70
CA CYS A 72 -13.81 -5.07 -7.65
C CYS A 72 -14.31 -5.66 -6.32
N PHE A 73 -14.54 -4.82 -5.30
CA PHE A 73 -14.92 -5.25 -3.96
C PHE A 73 -16.15 -4.49 -3.45
N ALA A 74 -17.00 -5.15 -2.66
CA ALA A 74 -18.15 -4.49 -2.03
C ALA A 74 -17.68 -3.50 -0.94
N ALA A 75 -18.35 -2.36 -0.79
CA ALA A 75 -17.92 -1.27 0.12
C ALA A 75 -17.90 -1.68 1.60
N ASP A 76 -18.66 -2.70 1.98
CA ASP A 76 -18.74 -3.28 3.31
C ASP A 76 -17.74 -4.44 3.54
N SER A 77 -16.89 -4.75 2.56
CA SER A 77 -15.83 -5.74 2.73
C SER A 77 -14.86 -5.28 3.82
N ASN A 78 -14.51 -6.17 4.76
CA ASN A 78 -13.50 -5.92 5.80
C ASN A 78 -12.09 -5.97 5.19
N LEU A 79 -11.79 -4.96 4.37
CA LEU A 79 -10.64 -4.86 3.47
C LEU A 79 -9.88 -3.56 3.74
N VAL A 80 -8.56 -3.66 3.84
CA VAL A 80 -7.62 -2.52 3.84
C VAL A 80 -6.65 -2.66 2.68
N PHE A 81 -6.35 -1.58 1.97
CA PHE A 81 -5.31 -1.61 0.94
C PHE A 81 -3.93 -1.43 1.57
N ASP A 82 -2.97 -2.19 1.04
CA ASP A 82 -1.55 -2.05 1.36
C ASP A 82 -0.83 -1.33 0.20
N ALA A 83 -0.29 -0.15 0.49
CA ALA A 83 0.47 0.65 -0.45
C ALA A 83 1.97 0.57 -0.12
N HIS A 84 2.79 0.38 -1.15
CA HIS A 84 4.24 0.34 -1.01
C HIS A 84 4.84 1.56 -1.71
N HIS A 85 5.54 2.41 -0.95
CA HIS A 85 6.10 3.66 -1.45
C HIS A 85 7.62 3.66 -1.35
N TYR A 86 8.28 3.56 -2.50
CA TYR A 86 9.73 3.57 -2.60
C TYR A 86 10.23 4.71 -3.48
N TYR A 87 11.42 5.19 -3.15
CA TYR A 87 12.01 6.39 -3.74
C TYR A 87 13.41 6.16 -4.30
N PHE A 88 13.91 4.92 -4.30
CA PHE A 88 15.26 4.60 -4.76
C PHE A 88 15.36 4.36 -6.28
N ALA A 89 14.23 4.42 -7.00
CA ALA A 89 14.17 4.21 -8.46
C ALA A 89 12.95 4.92 -9.07
N GLY A 90 12.96 5.08 -10.40
CA GLY A 90 11.81 5.54 -11.21
C GLY A 90 11.49 7.04 -11.14
N ARG A 91 12.05 7.79 -10.19
CA ARG A 91 11.82 9.23 -9.98
C ARG A 91 13.14 9.94 -9.66
N PRO A 92 13.32 11.23 -10.02
CA PRO A 92 14.55 11.98 -9.75
C PRO A 92 14.61 12.45 -8.28
N THR A 93 14.62 11.50 -7.35
CA THR A 93 14.61 11.76 -5.91
C THR A 93 16.01 12.04 -5.38
N THR A 94 16.09 13.01 -4.47
CA THR A 94 17.23 13.33 -3.62
C THR A 94 16.74 13.43 -2.19
N SER A 95 17.64 13.44 -1.19
CA SER A 95 17.17 13.64 0.18
C SER A 95 16.47 14.98 0.41
N ASP A 96 16.78 16.02 -0.38
CA ASP A 96 16.17 17.35 -0.26
C ASP A 96 14.72 17.38 -0.73
N ASN A 97 14.40 16.65 -1.81
CA ASN A 97 13.07 16.65 -2.40
C ASN A 97 12.20 15.46 -1.98
N LEU A 98 12.78 14.48 -1.27
CA LEU A 98 12.10 13.28 -0.81
C LEU A 98 10.82 13.55 -0.01
N PRO A 99 10.79 14.53 0.94
CA PRO A 99 9.56 14.83 1.68
C PRO A 99 8.40 15.29 0.78
N THR A 100 8.69 15.96 -0.33
CA THR A 100 7.67 16.38 -1.31
C THR A 100 7.01 15.16 -1.95
N PHE A 101 7.81 14.22 -2.46
CA PHE A 101 7.30 12.98 -3.04
C PHE A 101 6.53 12.14 -2.03
N MET A 102 6.99 12.05 -0.78
CA MET A 102 6.27 11.35 0.30
C MET A 102 4.91 11.98 0.58
N CYS A 103 4.83 13.32 0.59
CA CYS A 103 3.59 14.05 0.81
C CYS A 103 2.60 13.86 -0.36
N GLU A 104 3.08 13.85 -1.60
CA GLU A 104 2.29 13.56 -2.80
C GLU A 104 1.73 12.13 -2.76
N ASP A 105 2.60 11.13 -2.56
CA ASP A 105 2.20 9.73 -2.50
C ASP A 105 1.19 9.46 -1.35
N ALA A 106 1.36 10.11 -0.20
CA ALA A 106 0.44 10.00 0.93
C ALA A 106 -0.95 10.56 0.61
N LYS A 107 -1.03 11.70 -0.10
CA LYS A 107 -2.31 12.28 -0.54
C LYS A 107 -2.98 11.40 -1.58
N ASP A 108 -2.22 10.92 -2.56
CA ASP A 108 -2.73 10.11 -3.66
C ASP A 108 -3.22 8.73 -3.17
N SER A 109 -2.60 8.20 -2.11
CA SER A 109 -3.00 6.93 -1.48
C SER A 109 -4.45 6.95 -0.98
N ILE A 110 -5.02 8.11 -0.64
CA ILE A 110 -6.41 8.23 -0.18
C ILE A 110 -7.41 7.87 -1.29
N GLY A 111 -7.03 8.04 -2.57
CA GLY A 111 -7.84 7.83 -3.77
C GLY A 111 -9.32 8.18 -3.59
N ASP A 112 -10.22 7.23 -3.85
CA ASP A 112 -11.68 7.43 -3.80
C ASP A 112 -12.34 7.37 -2.40
N GLY A 113 -11.55 7.26 -1.32
CA GLY A 113 -12.07 7.17 0.06
C GLY A 113 -12.92 5.93 0.41
N LYS A 114 -13.13 4.96 -0.49
CA LYS A 114 -14.02 3.81 -0.23
C LYS A 114 -13.47 2.83 0.81
N PHE A 115 -12.16 2.62 0.82
CA PHE A 115 -11.47 1.70 1.71
C PHE A 115 -10.30 2.40 2.40
N PRO A 116 -9.97 2.02 3.66
CA PRO A 116 -8.77 2.50 4.33
C PRO A 116 -7.51 2.02 3.60
N VAL A 117 -6.42 2.77 3.77
CA VAL A 117 -5.11 2.46 3.22
C VAL A 117 -4.08 2.49 4.33
N PHE A 118 -3.20 1.50 4.32
CA PHE A 118 -2.01 1.43 5.15
C PHE A 118 -0.79 1.43 4.23
N VAL A 119 0.24 2.20 4.58
CA VAL A 119 1.53 2.14 3.87
C VAL A 119 2.35 1.03 4.52
N GLY A 120 2.25 -0.20 4.02
CA GLY A 120 2.89 -1.37 4.62
C GLY A 120 4.39 -1.44 4.40
N GLU A 121 4.87 -0.86 3.30
CA GLU A 121 6.29 -0.78 3.00
C GLU A 121 6.70 0.60 2.51
N TRP A 122 7.82 1.10 3.03
CA TRP A 122 8.48 2.31 2.56
C TRP A 122 9.92 2.37 3.08
N SER A 123 10.75 3.14 2.40
CA SER A 123 12.09 3.50 2.90
C SER A 123 12.52 4.86 2.37
N ILE A 124 13.49 5.49 3.04
CA ILE A 124 13.94 6.85 2.71
C ILE A 124 15.12 6.90 1.72
N GLN A 125 15.46 5.77 1.09
CA GLN A 125 16.54 5.76 0.11
C GLN A 125 16.11 6.52 -1.15
N ALA A 126 16.87 7.57 -1.50
CA ALA A 126 16.69 8.32 -2.74
C ALA A 126 17.57 7.76 -3.88
N VAL A 127 17.25 8.09 -5.13
CA VAL A 127 18.04 7.68 -6.32
C VAL A 127 19.45 8.25 -6.28
N SER A 128 19.60 9.48 -5.80
CA SER A 128 20.88 10.19 -5.76
C SER A 128 20.97 11.12 -4.55
N ASN A 129 22.17 11.64 -4.25
CA ASN A 129 22.38 12.65 -3.21
C ASN A 129 21.74 12.31 -1.86
N SER A 130 21.88 11.06 -1.43
CA SER A 130 21.46 10.63 -0.11
C SER A 130 22.44 11.16 0.94
N VAL A 131 22.04 12.16 1.72
CA VAL A 131 22.90 12.78 2.74
C VAL A 131 22.34 12.59 4.15
N LEU A 132 23.22 12.44 5.14
CA LEU A 132 22.81 12.31 6.55
C LEU A 132 22.25 13.62 7.10
N ALA A 133 22.80 14.76 6.68
CA ALA A 133 22.47 16.09 7.21
C ALA A 133 21.02 16.54 6.90
N SER A 134 20.37 15.95 5.90
CA SER A 134 18.97 16.22 5.56
C SER A 134 17.97 15.40 6.37
N ARG A 135 18.45 14.57 7.32
CA ARG A 135 17.59 13.83 8.25
C ARG A 135 17.37 14.71 9.48
N PRO A 136 16.18 15.29 9.69
CA PRO A 136 15.90 15.97 10.94
C PRO A 136 16.06 14.97 12.09
N ASP A 137 16.63 15.40 13.21
CA ASP A 137 16.76 14.58 14.40
C ASP A 137 15.37 14.03 14.78
N GLN A 138 15.20 12.71 14.69
CA GLN A 138 13.92 12.02 14.94
C GLN A 138 13.43 12.13 16.40
N GLU A 139 14.17 12.84 17.27
CA GLU A 139 13.89 12.98 18.69
C GLU A 139 12.92 14.14 19.01
N LEU A 140 12.60 15.02 18.05
CA LEU A 140 11.78 16.21 18.31
C LEU A 140 10.35 16.21 17.73
N GLU A 141 9.98 15.25 16.89
CA GLU A 141 8.62 15.18 16.32
C GLU A 141 8.05 13.76 16.29
N GLN A 142 7.73 13.20 17.46
CA GLN A 142 6.60 12.27 17.54
C GLN A 142 5.31 13.08 17.75
N PRO A 143 4.55 13.44 16.71
CA PRO A 143 3.20 13.92 16.91
C PRO A 143 2.39 12.74 17.46
N THR A 144 2.02 12.85 18.73
CA THR A 144 0.96 12.04 19.36
C THR A 144 -0.16 11.81 18.35
N LEU A 145 -0.39 10.55 17.94
CA LEU A 145 -1.55 10.16 17.14
C LEU A 145 -2.81 10.63 17.87
N ARG A 146 -3.40 11.74 17.42
CA ARG A 146 -4.77 12.10 17.78
C ARG A 146 -5.66 11.65 16.63
N LEU A 147 -6.48 10.63 16.89
CA LEU A 147 -7.66 10.34 16.09
C LEU A 147 -8.45 11.65 15.94
N VAL A 148 -8.48 12.20 14.73
CA VAL A 148 -9.52 13.17 14.36
C VAL A 148 -10.74 12.34 14.01
N GLN A 149 -11.62 12.14 14.99
CA GLN A 149 -13.00 11.77 14.72
C GLN A 149 -13.70 13.02 14.18
N ALA A 150 -14.26 12.91 12.99
CA ALA A 150 -15.34 13.76 12.50
C ALA A 150 -16.62 12.94 12.51
#